data_AF-A0A520QK94-F1
#
_entry.id   AF-A0A520QK94-F1
#
_cell.length_a   1.000
_cell.length_b   1.000
_cell.length_c   1.000
_cell.angle_alpha   90.00
_cell.angle_beta   90.00
_cell.angle_gamma   90.00
#
_symmetry.space_group_name_H-M   'P 1'
#
loop_
_entity.id
_entity.type
_entity.pdbx_description
1 polymer ?
#
loop_
_entity_poly.entity_id
_entity_poly.type
_entity_poly.pdbx_seq_one_letter_code
_entity_poly.pdbx_strand_id
1 'polypeptide(L)'
;MQPFTRALLVSCSLALAAGCSQNVGEVACEDVITTIGDVAERCGYDRQATEDDFRRLLPVECAEIVELRDADSFYDECLPQLGALTCGEFDDPSFTLPPSCRDQLLYR
;
A
#
# COMPACT_ATOMS: atom_id res chain seq x y z
N MET A 1 -46.53 17.86 14.51
CA MET A 1 -45.40 18.46 15.24
C MET A 1 -44.46 17.33 15.62
N GLN A 2 -43.25 17.32 15.06
CA GLN A 2 -42.18 16.40 15.46
C GLN A 2 -41.68 16.77 16.86
N PRO A 3 -41.06 15.84 17.59
CA PRO A 3 -39.69 16.11 17.97
C PRO A 3 -38.72 14.93 17.73
N PHE A 4 -37.54 15.35 17.30
CA PHE A 4 -36.26 14.70 17.15
C PHE A 4 -35.89 13.63 18.19
N THR A 5 -35.46 12.46 17.71
CA THR A 5 -34.59 11.55 18.47
C THR A 5 -33.26 11.41 17.74
N ARG A 6 -32.19 11.71 18.49
CA ARG A 6 -30.79 11.71 18.10
C ARG A 6 -30.24 10.28 17.94
N ALA A 7 -29.35 10.16 16.95
CA ALA A 7 -28.04 9.50 16.98
C ALA A 7 -27.91 7.98 17.23
N LEU A 8 -27.18 7.35 16.30
CA LEU A 8 -26.17 6.26 16.38
C LEU A 8 -26.42 5.26 15.24
N LEU A 9 -25.79 5.41 14.07
CA LEU A 9 -24.46 4.83 13.81
C LEU A 9 -24.27 3.51 14.57
N VAL A 10 -24.91 2.45 14.08
CA VAL A 10 -24.34 1.10 14.20
C VAL A 10 -23.79 0.75 12.84
N SER A 11 -22.57 1.25 12.68
CA SER A 11 -21.61 0.90 11.69
C SER A 11 -21.42 -0.61 11.64
N CYS A 12 -21.43 -1.14 10.43
CA CYS A 12 -20.50 -2.16 9.97
C CYS A 12 -20.20 -3.27 10.99
N SER A 13 -21.13 -4.20 11.15
CA SER A 13 -20.83 -5.44 11.85
C SER A 13 -21.51 -6.57 11.08
N LEU A 14 -20.67 -7.46 10.53
CA LEU A 14 -21.04 -8.75 9.95
C LEU A 14 -21.62 -8.72 8.53
N ALA A 15 -20.78 -8.37 7.56
CA ALA A 15 -20.86 -8.93 6.21
C ALA A 15 -19.45 -9.40 5.79
N LEU A 16 -18.95 -10.46 6.45
CA LEU A 16 -18.06 -11.38 5.77
C LEU A 16 -18.82 -11.97 4.57
N ALA A 17 -18.15 -12.06 3.42
CA ALA A 17 -18.63 -12.67 2.17
C ALA A 17 -19.49 -11.77 1.26
N ALA A 18 -18.87 -10.71 0.73
CA ALA A 18 -19.15 -10.25 -0.62
C ALA A 18 -17.83 -10.19 -1.41
N GLY A 19 -17.49 -11.28 -2.11
CA GLY A 19 -16.99 -11.25 -3.48
C GLY A 19 -15.76 -10.41 -3.89
N CYS A 20 -14.99 -9.81 -3.00
CA CYS A 20 -13.68 -9.26 -3.33
C CYS A 20 -12.63 -10.31 -2.98
N SER A 21 -12.38 -11.25 -3.89
CA SER A 21 -11.11 -11.99 -3.90
C SER A 21 -10.02 -11.00 -4.31
N GLN A 22 -9.78 -9.96 -3.50
CA GLN A 22 -8.61 -9.12 -3.67
C GLN A 22 -7.42 -10.04 -3.52
N ASN A 23 -6.63 -10.08 -4.59
CA ASN A 23 -5.49 -10.95 -4.63
C ASN A 23 -4.48 -10.46 -3.57
N VAL A 24 -3.89 -11.38 -2.79
CA VAL A 24 -2.94 -11.02 -1.72
C VAL A 24 -1.75 -10.23 -2.28
N GLY A 25 -1.32 -10.56 -3.50
CA GLY A 25 -0.28 -9.83 -4.23
C GLY A 25 -0.71 -8.42 -4.63
N GLU A 26 -1.94 -8.25 -5.10
CA GLU A 26 -2.50 -6.94 -5.45
C GLU A 26 -2.55 -6.02 -4.22
N VAL A 27 -3.03 -6.54 -3.09
CA VAL A 27 -3.06 -5.82 -1.81
C VAL A 27 -1.65 -5.44 -1.39
N ALA A 28 -0.70 -6.37 -1.43
CA ALA A 28 0.68 -6.10 -1.06
C ALA A 28 1.34 -5.03 -1.95
N CYS A 29 1.05 -5.03 -3.25
CA CYS A 29 1.52 -4.00 -4.16
C CYS A 29 0.96 -2.61 -3.79
N GLU A 30 -0.34 -2.53 -3.47
CA GLU A 30 -0.95 -1.28 -2.96
C GLU A 30 -0.39 -0.85 -1.60
N ASP A 31 -0.01 -1.79 -0.73
CA ASP A 31 0.65 -1.50 0.54
C ASP A 31 2.03 -0.85 0.33
N VAL A 32 2.80 -1.31 -0.67
CA VAL A 32 4.08 -0.67 -1.07
C VAL A 32 3.84 0.76 -1.54
N ILE A 33 2.89 0.96 -2.47
CA ILE A 33 2.55 2.28 -3.01
C ILE A 33 2.14 3.24 -1.89
N THR A 34 1.26 2.77 -1.00
CA THR A 34 0.79 3.53 0.15
C THR A 34 1.95 3.92 1.08
N THR A 35 2.85 2.98 1.36
CA THR A 35 4.02 3.23 2.21
C THR A 35 4.95 4.27 1.59
N ILE A 36 5.17 4.22 0.27
CA ILE A 36 5.91 5.26 -0.47
C ILE A 36 5.21 6.61 -0.36
N GLY A 37 3.89 6.65 -0.52
CA GLY A 37 3.09 7.87 -0.37
C GLY A 37 3.21 8.47 1.04
N ASP A 38 3.21 7.65 2.08
CA ASP A 38 3.37 8.09 3.47
C ASP A 38 4.80 8.64 3.73
N VAL A 39 5.84 8.01 3.16
CA VAL A 39 7.22 8.54 3.21
C VAL A 39 7.30 9.89 2.51
N ALA A 40 6.68 10.01 1.34
CA ALA A 40 6.66 11.24 0.55
C ALA A 40 5.97 12.39 1.30
N GLU A 41 4.80 12.13 1.89
CA GLU A 41 4.07 13.10 2.73
C GLU A 41 4.94 13.56 3.91
N ARG A 42 5.60 12.62 4.60
CA ARG A 42 6.53 12.94 5.69
C ARG A 42 7.68 13.84 5.25
N CYS A 43 8.13 13.71 4.00
CA CYS A 43 9.19 14.51 3.41
C CYS A 43 8.70 15.83 2.77
N GLY A 44 7.40 16.10 2.84
CA GLY A 44 6.79 17.36 2.36
C GLY A 44 6.38 17.34 0.89
N TYR A 45 6.31 16.16 0.26
CA TYR A 45 5.82 15.97 -1.10
C TYR A 45 4.31 15.72 -1.12
N ASP A 46 3.71 15.88 -2.30
CA ASP A 46 2.32 15.48 -2.51
C ASP A 46 2.22 13.95 -2.56
N ARG A 47 1.50 13.39 -1.60
CA ARG A 47 1.30 11.95 -1.46
C ARG A 47 0.67 11.34 -2.71
N GLN A 48 -0.42 11.90 -3.19
CA GLN A 48 -1.20 11.30 -4.26
C GLN A 48 -0.47 11.36 -5.60
N ALA A 49 0.16 12.49 -5.91
CA ALA A 49 1.03 12.63 -7.07
C ALA A 49 2.18 11.62 -7.01
N THR A 50 2.78 11.41 -5.83
CA THR A 50 3.86 10.43 -5.65
C THR A 50 3.39 9.00 -5.85
N GLU A 51 2.26 8.61 -5.25
CA GLU A 51 1.66 7.29 -5.45
C GLU A 51 1.38 7.03 -6.93
N ASP A 52 0.83 8.02 -7.64
CA ASP A 52 0.54 7.93 -9.07
C ASP A 52 1.81 7.83 -9.93
N ASP A 53 2.85 8.60 -9.60
CA ASP A 53 4.15 8.51 -10.26
C ASP A 53 4.80 7.14 -10.02
N PHE A 54 4.72 6.63 -8.79
CA PHE A 54 5.26 5.33 -8.44
C PHE A 54 4.52 4.20 -9.17
N ARG A 55 3.18 4.25 -9.25
CA ARG A 55 2.38 3.31 -10.05
C ARG A 55 2.85 3.25 -11.51
N ARG A 56 3.18 4.39 -12.12
CA ARG A 56 3.69 4.46 -13.51
C ARG A 56 5.08 3.85 -13.69
N LEU A 57 5.85 3.75 -12.61
CA LEU A 57 7.20 3.17 -12.62
C LEU A 57 7.21 1.66 -12.38
N LEU A 58 6.10 1.09 -11.89
CA LEU A 58 6.00 -0.34 -11.70
C LEU A 58 6.06 -1.06 -13.07
N PRO A 59 6.74 -2.22 -13.14
CA PRO A 59 6.85 -2.98 -14.39
C PRO A 59 5.51 -3.60 -14.83
N VAL A 60 4.57 -3.77 -13.90
CA VAL A 60 3.24 -4.33 -14.10
C VAL A 60 2.25 -3.62 -13.17
N GLU A 61 0.97 -3.64 -13.52
CA GLU A 61 -0.10 -3.14 -12.64
C GLU A 61 -0.21 -4.01 -11.38
N CYS A 62 -0.66 -3.44 -10.25
CA CYS A 62 -0.84 -4.22 -9.02
C CYS A 62 -1.81 -5.40 -9.19
N ALA A 63 -2.81 -5.27 -10.08
CA ALA A 63 -3.73 -6.36 -10.42
C ALA A 63 -3.05 -7.58 -11.06
N GLU A 64 -1.83 -7.43 -11.59
CA GLU A 64 -1.03 -8.53 -12.15
C GLU A 64 -0.13 -9.21 -11.11
N ILE A 65 0.06 -8.60 -9.93
CA ILE A 65 0.73 -9.26 -8.80
C ILE A 65 -0.27 -10.21 -8.16
N VAL A 66 -0.03 -11.51 -8.28
CA VAL A 66 -1.00 -12.53 -7.88
C VAL A 66 -0.64 -13.28 -6.60
N GLU A 67 0.61 -13.22 -6.16
CA GLU A 67 1.09 -13.95 -5.01
C GLU A 67 2.25 -13.19 -4.33
N LEU A 68 2.45 -13.47 -3.05
CA LEU A 68 3.66 -13.12 -2.32
C LEU A 68 4.54 -14.37 -2.19
N ARG A 69 5.85 -14.22 -2.42
CA ARG A 69 6.80 -15.31 -2.17
C ARG A 69 6.84 -15.69 -0.69
N ASP A 70 6.92 -14.69 0.18
CA ASP A 70 6.88 -14.85 1.64
C ASP A 70 6.19 -13.63 2.25
N ALA A 71 4.96 -13.84 2.75
CA ALA A 71 4.15 -12.76 3.29
C ALA A 71 4.72 -12.20 4.61
N ASP A 72 5.22 -13.06 5.49
CA ASP A 72 5.78 -12.63 6.78
C ASP A 72 7.01 -11.74 6.55
N SER A 73 7.94 -12.17 5.68
CA SER A 73 9.11 -11.36 5.29
C SER A 73 8.70 -10.03 4.64
N PHE A 74 7.62 -10.02 3.87
CA PHE A 74 7.12 -8.80 3.24
C PHE A 74 6.57 -7.81 4.29
N TYR A 75 5.69 -8.28 5.18
CA TYR A 75 5.02 -7.42 6.16
C TYR A 75 5.89 -7.06 7.37
N ASP A 76 6.80 -7.95 7.79
CA ASP A 76 7.64 -7.75 8.97
C ASP A 76 9.01 -7.12 8.66
N GLU A 77 9.49 -7.23 7.41
CA GLU A 77 10.80 -6.68 7.02
C GLU A 77 10.70 -5.60 5.93
N CYS A 78 10.07 -5.92 4.78
CA CYS A 78 10.03 -4.99 3.65
C CYS A 78 9.29 -3.68 3.99
N LEU A 79 8.00 -3.76 4.36
CA LEU A 79 7.20 -2.55 4.57
C LEU A 79 7.76 -1.68 5.70
N PRO A 80 8.21 -2.24 6.85
CA PRO A 80 8.84 -1.43 7.88
C PRO A 80 10.14 -0.76 7.44
N GLN A 81 10.99 -1.43 6.67
CA GLN A 81 12.21 -0.83 6.12
C GLN A 81 11.89 0.30 5.14
N LEU A 82 10.90 0.09 4.28
CA LEU A 82 10.45 1.09 3.31
C LEU A 82 9.85 2.32 4.01
N GLY A 83 9.00 2.11 5.00
CA GLY A 83 8.41 3.18 5.82
C GLY A 83 9.44 3.92 6.68
N ALA A 84 10.60 3.31 6.96
CA ALA A 84 11.70 3.91 7.72
C ALA A 84 12.66 4.76 6.88
N LEU A 85 12.50 4.82 5.55
CA LEU A 85 13.37 5.61 4.67
C LEU A 85 13.47 7.07 5.12
N THR A 86 14.70 7.56 5.23
CA THR A 86 14.93 8.98 5.45
C THR A 86 14.60 9.77 4.18
N CYS A 87 14.30 11.06 4.30
CA CYS A 87 14.05 11.90 3.12
C CYS A 87 15.27 11.99 2.20
N GLY A 88 16.49 11.90 2.74
CA GLY A 88 17.70 11.85 1.91
C GLY A 88 17.81 10.57 1.08
N GLU A 89 17.36 9.42 1.62
CA GLU A 89 17.31 8.16 0.87
C GLU A 89 16.15 8.14 -0.13
N PHE A 90 15.01 8.74 0.23
CA PHE A 90 13.84 8.86 -0.66
C PHE A 90 14.11 9.80 -1.85
N ASP A 91 14.82 10.90 -1.62
CA ASP A 91 15.20 11.87 -2.65
C ASP A 91 16.38 11.41 -3.52
N ASP A 92 16.99 10.26 -3.20
CA ASP A 92 18.09 9.72 -3.98
C ASP A 92 17.54 9.28 -5.35
N PRO A 93 17.99 9.87 -6.48
CA PRO A 93 17.53 9.47 -7.81
C PRO A 93 17.96 8.03 -8.19
N SER A 94 18.85 7.42 -7.41
CA SER A 94 19.23 6.01 -7.53
C SER A 94 18.43 5.07 -6.64
N PHE A 95 17.51 5.60 -5.82
CA PHE A 95 16.62 4.78 -4.99
C PHE A 95 15.82 3.81 -5.87
N THR A 96 15.82 2.56 -5.45
CA THR A 96 14.99 1.50 -6.03
C THR A 96 14.41 0.69 -4.88
N LEU A 97 13.25 0.05 -5.11
CA LEU A 97 12.69 -0.87 -4.11
C LEU A 97 13.75 -1.90 -3.70
N PRO A 98 13.99 -2.06 -2.38
CA PRO A 98 14.89 -3.08 -1.88
C PRO A 98 14.51 -4.46 -2.43
N PRO A 99 15.47 -5.37 -2.66
CA PRO A 99 15.16 -6.76 -3.06
C PRO A 99 14.21 -7.46 -2.08
N SER A 100 14.28 -7.11 -0.79
CA SER A 100 13.34 -7.59 0.24
C SER A 100 11.88 -7.21 -0.04
N CYS A 101 11.63 -6.16 -0.82
CA CYS A 101 10.29 -5.76 -1.28
C CYS A 101 10.00 -6.26 -2.68
N ARG A 102 10.88 -5.95 -3.64
CA ARG A 102 10.65 -6.24 -5.06
C ARG A 102 10.57 -7.74 -5.33
N ASP A 103 11.44 -8.54 -4.72
CA ASP A 103 11.54 -9.97 -5.02
C ASP A 103 10.43 -10.79 -4.31
N GLN A 104 9.57 -10.15 -3.51
CA GLN A 104 8.43 -10.80 -2.86
C GLN A 104 7.16 -10.73 -3.69
N LEU A 105 7.03 -9.75 -4.60
CA LEU A 105 5.85 -9.57 -5.45
C LEU A 105 5.95 -10.50 -6.68
N LEU A 106 5.10 -11.53 -6.74
CA LEU A 106 5.07 -12.49 -7.84
C LEU A 106 3.92 -12.18 -8.79
N TYR A 107 4.24 -11.99 -10.07
CA TYR A 107 3.28 -11.70 -11.14
C TYR A 107 3.26 -12.82 -12.20
N ARG A 108 2.18 -12.86 -12.99
CA ARG A 108 1.98 -13.86 -14.06
C ARG A 108 2.67 -13.52 -15.36
#